data_AF-A0A1E5UX85-F1
#
_entry.id   AF-A0A1E5UX85-F1
#
_cell.length_a   1.000
_cell.length_b   1.000
_cell.length_c   1.000
_cell.angle_alpha   90.00
_cell.angle_beta   90.00
_cell.angle_gamma   90.00
#
_symmetry.space_group_name_H-M   'P 1'
#
loop_
_entity.id
_entity.type
_entity.pdbx_description
1 polymer ?
#
loop_
_entity_poly.entity_id
_entity_poly.type
_entity_poly.pdbx_seq_one_letter_code
_entity_poly.pdbx_strand_id
1 'polypeptide(L)'
;MLWKAVTEVYMALSSSTIVIADPGCSSGPNALLFLSGVIRVIEDHCKRIGCHPPLELHFFLNDLPKNDFNNLFQSLEQIKKMVVHSASNHGGETIVTPPYYVIGVPGSFYTRLFPCHGVHFFCSS
;
A
#
# COMPACT_ATOMS: atom_id res chain seq x y z
N MET A 1 -7.34 11.61 8.69
CA MET A 1 -7.44 10.37 9.50
C MET A 1 -6.47 9.30 9.01
N LEU A 2 -6.47 8.92 7.73
CA LEU A 2 -5.56 7.90 7.16
C LEU A 2 -4.07 8.16 7.43
N TRP A 3 -3.56 9.36 7.10
CA TRP A 3 -2.12 9.65 7.24
C TRP A 3 -1.62 9.59 8.69
N LYS A 4 -2.44 10.01 9.65
CA LYS A 4 -2.09 9.96 11.08
C LYS A 4 -1.97 8.51 11.53
N ALA A 5 -2.97 7.68 11.22
CA ALA A 5 -2.99 6.27 11.59
C ALA A 5 -1.84 5.49 10.95
N VAL A 6 -1.57 5.69 9.66
CA VAL A 6 -0.44 5.04 8.96
C VAL A 6 0.89 5.45 9.59
N THR A 7 1.04 6.73 9.95
CA THR A 7 2.27 7.22 10.61
C THR A 7 2.44 6.63 12.01
N GLU A 8 1.36 6.55 12.80
CA GLU A 8 1.40 5.98 14.16
C GLU A 8 1.76 4.49 14.13
N VAL A 9 1.15 3.71 13.23
CA VAL A 9 1.49 2.30 13.02
C VAL A 9 2.96 2.18 12.59
N TYR A 10 3.40 2.98 11.62
CA TYR A 10 4.79 2.98 11.17
C TYR A 10 5.79 3.22 12.33
N MET A 11 5.52 4.20 13.19
CA MET A 11 6.40 4.54 14.32
C MET A 11 6.39 3.49 15.44
N ALA A 12 5.33 2.70 15.56
CA ALA A 12 5.20 1.66 16.57
C ALA A 12 5.86 0.33 16.16
N LEU A 13 6.19 0.15 14.88
CA LEU A 13 6.75 -1.09 14.36
C LEU A 13 8.28 -1.12 14.47
N SER A 14 8.80 -2.23 15.00
CA SER A 14 10.22 -2.59 14.94
C SER A 14 10.55 -3.51 13.76
N SER A 15 9.56 -3.83 12.90
CA SER A 15 9.72 -4.73 11.76
C SER A 15 10.18 -4.01 10.50
N SER A 16 10.84 -4.77 9.62
CA SER A 16 11.20 -4.35 8.25
C SER A 16 10.02 -4.43 7.27
N THR A 17 8.84 -4.87 7.70
CA THR A 17 7.70 -5.09 6.80
C THR A 17 6.42 -4.53 7.41
N ILE A 18 5.67 -3.77 6.62
CA ILE A 18 4.34 -3.29 6.97
C ILE A 18 3.33 -3.96 6.06
N VAL A 19 2.26 -4.46 6.68
CA VAL A 19 1.18 -5.16 6.00
C VAL A 19 -0.08 -4.34 6.17
N ILE A 20 -0.62 -3.89 5.04
CA ILE A 20 -1.81 -3.05 4.93
C ILE A 20 -2.86 -3.82 4.14
N ALA A 21 -4.11 -3.81 4.60
CA ALA A 21 -5.22 -4.45 3.90
C ALA A 21 -6.36 -3.47 3.59
N ASP A 22 -6.91 -3.59 2.40
CA ASP A 22 -8.10 -2.88 1.91
C ASP A 22 -9.25 -3.87 1.69
N PRO A 23 -10.15 -4.07 2.67
CA PRO A 23 -11.33 -4.91 2.53
C PRO A 23 -12.44 -4.16 1.77
N GLY A 24 -12.87 -4.73 0.65
CA GLY A 24 -13.82 -4.12 -0.27
C GLY A 24 -13.17 -3.20 -1.30
N CYS A 25 -12.00 -3.58 -1.83
CA CYS A 25 -11.19 -2.72 -2.69
C CYS A 25 -11.85 -2.40 -4.06
N SER A 26 -12.83 -3.20 -4.51
CA SER A 26 -13.38 -3.15 -5.86
C SER A 26 -12.28 -3.29 -6.94
N SER A 27 -12.54 -2.82 -8.16
CA SER A 27 -11.59 -2.82 -9.28
C SER A 27 -11.40 -1.43 -9.91
N GLY A 28 -11.94 -0.40 -9.25
CA GLY A 28 -11.92 0.98 -9.71
C GLY A 28 -10.69 1.78 -9.25
N PRO A 29 -10.61 3.07 -9.64
CA PRO A 29 -9.46 3.94 -9.34
C PRO A 29 -9.27 4.20 -7.84
N ASN A 30 -10.27 3.95 -7.01
CA ASN A 30 -10.17 4.19 -5.56
C ASN A 30 -9.14 3.28 -4.87
N ALA A 31 -9.05 2.00 -5.28
CA ALA A 31 -8.00 1.09 -4.78
C ALA A 31 -6.60 1.63 -5.08
N LEU A 32 -6.44 2.29 -6.23
CA LEU A 32 -5.19 2.88 -6.68
C LEU A 32 -4.86 4.17 -5.92
N LEU A 33 -5.88 5.00 -5.66
CA LEU A 33 -5.76 6.20 -4.84
C LEU A 33 -5.38 5.85 -3.39
N PHE A 34 -5.92 4.76 -2.87
CA PHE A 34 -5.54 4.24 -1.56
C PHE A 34 -4.05 3.87 -1.49
N LEU A 35 -3.58 3.03 -2.42
CA LEU A 35 -2.17 2.63 -2.52
C LEU A 35 -1.22 3.81 -2.61
N SER A 36 -1.46 4.71 -3.58
CA SER A 36 -0.63 5.90 -3.80
C SER A 36 -0.65 6.85 -2.60
N GLY A 37 -1.80 6.99 -1.93
CA GLY A 37 -1.93 7.78 -0.71
C GLY A 37 -1.08 7.23 0.44
N VAL A 38 -1.10 5.92 0.67
CA VAL A 38 -0.30 5.27 1.72
C VAL A 38 1.20 5.38 1.41
N ILE A 39 1.61 5.08 0.17
CA ILE A 39 3.01 5.20 -0.25
C ILE A 39 3.52 6.62 0.00
N ARG A 40 2.78 7.65 -0.44
CA ARG A 40 3.18 9.05 -0.27
C ARG A 40 3.31 9.45 1.20
N VAL A 41 2.40 9.01 2.06
CA VAL A 41 2.48 9.28 3.51
C VAL A 41 3.76 8.70 4.11
N ILE A 42 4.13 7.49 3.71
CA ILE A 42 5.34 6.82 4.19
C ILE A 42 6.60 7.50 3.63
N GLU A 43 6.63 7.84 2.34
CA GLU A 43 7.72 8.61 1.73
C GLU A 43 7.94 9.95 2.43
N ASP A 44 6.88 10.74 2.63
CA ASP A 44 6.94 12.03 3.31
C ASP A 44 7.37 11.88 4.77
N HIS A 45 7.01 10.78 5.41
CA HIS A 45 7.47 10.49 6.75
C HIS A 45 8.96 10.15 6.78
N CYS A 46 9.43 9.18 5.99
CA CYS A 46 10.84 8.78 5.90
C CYS A 46 11.76 9.98 5.60
N LYS A 47 11.36 10.85 4.67
CA LYS A 47 12.09 12.11 4.36
C LYS A 47 12.28 13.00 5.59
N ARG A 48 11.26 13.15 6.44
CA ARG A 48 11.30 14.06 7.60
C ARG A 48 12.20 13.56 8.72
N ILE A 49 12.24 12.25 8.94
CA ILE A 49 12.99 11.66 10.06
C ILE A 49 14.40 11.19 9.66
N GLY A 50 14.81 11.41 8.41
CA GLY A 50 16.12 10.95 7.89
C GLY A 50 16.29 9.44 7.96
N CYS A 51 15.18 8.70 8.02
CA CYS A 51 15.18 7.26 8.19
C CYS A 51 15.13 6.60 6.82
N HIS A 52 16.10 5.72 6.58
CA HIS A 52 16.10 4.79 5.46
C HIS A 52 16.08 3.36 6.03
N PRO A 53 14.94 2.85 6.51
CA PRO A 53 14.87 1.45 6.90
C PRO A 53 14.51 0.60 5.67
N PRO A 54 14.89 -0.69 5.66
CA PRO A 54 14.46 -1.64 4.67
C PRO A 54 12.98 -1.94 4.92
N LEU A 55 12.10 -1.03 4.49
CA LEU A 55 10.67 -1.13 4.72
C LEU A 55 10.02 -1.72 3.48
N GLU A 56 9.55 -2.96 3.59
CA GLU A 56 8.73 -3.59 2.57
C GLU A 56 7.25 -3.34 2.87
N LEU A 57 6.52 -2.81 1.88
CA LEU A 57 5.08 -2.57 2.00
C LEU A 57 4.31 -3.69 1.32
N HIS A 58 3.46 -4.38 2.06
CA HIS A 58 2.59 -5.42 1.53
C HIS A 58 1.15 -4.92 1.56
N PHE A 59 0.55 -4.75 0.39
CA PHE A 59 -0.82 -4.34 0.22
C PHE A 59 -1.70 -5.54 -0.14
N PHE A 60 -2.66 -5.86 0.72
CA PHE A 60 -3.65 -6.89 0.48
C PHE A 60 -4.97 -6.24 0.07
N LEU A 61 -5.31 -6.34 -1.22
CA LEU A 61 -6.56 -5.85 -1.78
C LEU A 61 -7.58 -6.98 -1.72
N ASN A 62 -8.56 -6.86 -0.84
CA ASN A 62 -9.59 -7.87 -0.64
C ASN A 62 -10.91 -7.43 -1.29
N ASP A 63 -11.56 -8.36 -1.97
CA ASP A 63 -12.95 -8.24 -2.38
C ASP A 63 -13.55 -9.64 -2.55
N LEU A 64 -14.85 -9.74 -2.84
CA LEU A 64 -15.51 -10.98 -3.18
C LEU A 64 -14.85 -11.63 -4.42
N PRO A 65 -14.91 -12.97 -4.55
CA PRO A 65 -14.37 -13.67 -5.73
C PRO A 65 -14.93 -13.21 -7.07
N LYS A 66 -16.10 -12.54 -7.07
CA LYS A 66 -16.76 -11.99 -8.27
C LYS A 66 -16.14 -10.66 -8.73
N ASN A 67 -15.33 -10.01 -7.90
CA ASN A 67 -14.66 -8.76 -8.27
C ASN A 67 -13.72 -8.96 -9.47
N ASP A 68 -13.54 -7.91 -10.25
CA ASP A 68 -12.64 -7.92 -11.41
C ASP A 68 -11.19 -7.63 -11.00
N PHE A 69 -10.56 -8.63 -10.36
CA PHE A 69 -9.14 -8.56 -10.00
C PHE A 69 -8.22 -8.43 -11.23
N ASN A 70 -8.65 -8.90 -12.41
CA ASN A 70 -7.87 -8.76 -13.63
C ASN A 70 -7.74 -7.29 -14.03
N ASN A 71 -8.84 -6.55 -14.04
CA ASN A 71 -8.82 -5.11 -14.31
C ASN A 71 -8.02 -4.35 -13.25
N LEU A 72 -8.16 -4.74 -11.97
CA LEU A 72 -7.39 -4.14 -10.87
C LEU A 72 -5.88 -4.31 -11.09
N PHE A 73 -5.40 -5.53 -11.38
CA PHE A 73 -3.99 -5.78 -11.61
C PHE A 73 -3.45 -5.12 -12.88
N GLN A 74 -4.25 -5.07 -13.96
CA GLN A 74 -3.87 -4.32 -15.16
C GLN A 74 -3.69 -2.82 -14.87
N SER A 75 -4.57 -2.24 -14.06
CA SER A 75 -4.48 -0.83 -13.65
C SER A 75 -3.28 -0.55 -12.75
N LEU A 76 -2.92 -1.49 -11.87
CA LEU A 76 -1.74 -1.39 -11.01
C LEU A 76 -0.42 -1.37 -11.80
N GLU A 77 -0.34 -2.16 -12.87
CA GLU A 77 0.84 -2.17 -13.74
C GLU A 77 1.05 -0.83 -14.46
N GLN A 78 -0.02 -0.08 -14.75
CA GLN A 78 0.08 1.26 -15.32
C GLN A 78 0.67 2.25 -14.31
N ILE A 79 0.29 2.15 -13.04
CA ILE A 79 0.78 3.04 -11.97
C ILE A 79 2.25 2.77 -11.64
N LYS A 80 2.65 1.50 -11.55
CA LYS A 80 4.07 1.14 -11.36
C LYS A 80 4.95 1.80 -12.44
N LYS A 81 4.51 1.75 -13.70
CA LYS A 81 5.21 2.41 -14.81
C LYS A 81 5.28 3.92 -14.61
N MET A 82 4.19 4.58 -14.22
CA MET A 82 4.18 6.04 -13.98
C MET A 82 5.14 6.45 -12.86
N VAL A 83 5.11 5.75 -11.71
CA VAL A 83 5.97 6.05 -10.55
C VAL A 83 7.47 5.90 -10.91
N VAL A 84 7.83 4.87 -11.69
CA VAL A 84 9.20 4.66 -12.15
C VAL A 84 9.67 5.75 -13.13
N HIS A 85 8.79 6.28 -13.99
CA HIS A 85 9.14 7.32 -14.96
C HIS A 85 9.22 8.73 -14.35
N SER A 86 8.54 9.00 -13.23
CA SER A 86 8.66 10.27 -12.52
C SER A 86 9.94 10.39 -11.68
N ALA A 87 10.48 9.25 -11.20
CA ALA A 87 11.71 9.22 -10.41
C ALA A 87 12.98 9.54 -11.22
N SER A 88 12.96 9.33 -12.54
CA SER A 88 14.10 9.56 -13.44
C SER A 88 14.20 10.99 -13.98
N ASN A 89 13.22 11.86 -13.70
CA ASN A 89 13.13 13.22 -14.27
C ASN A 89 13.38 14.36 -13.26
N HIS A 90 13.71 14.08 -12.00
CA HIS A 90 13.99 15.12 -11.00
C HIS A 90 15.45 15.04 -10.54
N GLY A 91 16.26 15.94 -11.08
CA GLY A 91 17.64 16.13 -10.65
C GLY A 91 17.70 16.61 -9.19
N GLY A 92 18.31 15.80 -8.33
CA GLY A 92 18.92 16.27 -7.08
C GLY A 92 18.47 15.57 -5.79
N GLU A 93 17.24 15.08 -5.68
CA GLU A 93 16.76 14.36 -4.49
C GLU A 93 16.22 12.98 -4.88
N THR A 94 16.93 11.93 -4.50
CA THR A 94 16.47 10.55 -4.69
C THR A 94 15.29 10.30 -3.76
N ILE A 95 14.07 10.49 -4.24
CA ILE A 95 12.87 9.96 -3.57
C ILE A 95 12.99 8.43 -3.65
N VAL A 96 13.40 7.80 -2.55
CA VAL A 96 13.44 6.35 -2.44
C VAL A 96 12.05 5.88 -2.05
N THR A 97 11.23 5.54 -3.04
CA THR A 97 9.97 4.82 -2.80
C THR A 97 10.31 3.47 -2.17
N PRO A 98 9.73 3.11 -1.01
CA PRO A 98 9.95 1.79 -0.42
C PRO A 98 9.50 0.68 -1.38
N PRO A 99 10.19 -0.47 -1.42
CA PRO A 99 9.70 -1.63 -2.16
C PRO A 99 8.28 -1.99 -1.68
N TYR A 100 7.37 -2.23 -2.64
CA TYR A 100 6.00 -2.59 -2.32
C TYR A 100 5.48 -3.73 -3.19
N TYR A 101 4.57 -4.51 -2.60
CA TYR A 101 3.96 -5.69 -3.18
C TYR A 101 2.45 -5.58 -3.04
N VAL A 102 1.73 -5.97 -4.08
CA VAL A 102 0.26 -5.95 -4.09
C VAL A 102 -0.25 -7.36 -4.29
N ILE A 103 -1.14 -7.80 -3.41
CA ILE A 103 -1.71 -9.14 -3.35
C ILE A 103 -3.24 -9.01 -3.41
N GLY A 104 -3.89 -9.78 -4.29
CA GLY A 104 -5.34 -9.91 -4.29
C GLY A 104 -5.79 -11.02 -3.35
N VAL A 105 -6.82 -10.75 -2.54
CA VAL A 105 -7.40 -11.70 -1.60
C VAL A 105 -8.88 -11.90 -1.93
N PRO A 106 -9.24 -12.94 -2.71
CA PRO A 106 -10.64 -13.22 -3.01
C PRO A 106 -11.33 -13.85 -1.80
N GLY A 107 -12.40 -13.23 -1.31
CA GLY A 107 -13.18 -13.76 -0.19
C GLY A 107 -14.00 -12.69 0.52
N SER A 108 -15.01 -13.13 1.28
CA SER A 108 -15.78 -12.20 2.10
C SER A 108 -15.00 -11.80 3.36
N PHE A 109 -14.84 -10.50 3.59
CA PHE A 109 -14.26 -9.98 4.83
C PHE A 109 -15.15 -10.18 6.07
N TYR A 110 -16.38 -10.68 5.91
CA TYR A 110 -17.19 -11.18 7.03
C TYR A 110 -16.71 -12.55 7.55
N THR A 111 -15.65 -13.10 6.94
CA THR A 111 -14.97 -14.33 7.37
C THR A 111 -13.49 -14.05 7.60
N ARG A 112 -12.76 -15.02 8.17
CA ARG A 112 -11.31 -14.88 8.39
C ARG A 112 -10.55 -14.98 7.07
N LEU A 113 -9.88 -13.89 6.68
CA LEU A 113 -9.04 -13.83 5.49
C LEU A 113 -7.53 -13.85 5.79
N PHE A 114 -7.13 -13.41 6.98
CA PHE A 114 -5.74 -13.25 7.36
C PHE A 114 -5.39 -14.08 8.62
N PRO A 115 -4.12 -14.53 8.75
CA PRO A 115 -3.60 -15.07 10.00
C PRO A 115 -3.75 -14.08 11.16
N CYS A 116 -3.77 -14.59 12.40
CA CYS A 116 -3.73 -13.73 13.59
C CYS A 116 -2.46 -12.87 13.57
N HIS A 117 -2.60 -11.57 13.84
CA HIS A 117 -1.52 -10.57 13.81
C HIS A 117 -0.81 -10.45 12.45
N GLY A 118 -1.42 -10.92 11.36
CA GLY A 118 -0.82 -10.87 10.02
C GLY A 118 -0.97 -9.54 9.28
N VAL A 119 -1.76 -8.60 9.81
CA VAL A 119 -2.02 -7.29 9.21
C VAL A 119 -1.82 -6.21 10.25
N HIS A 120 -1.07 -5.17 9.89
CA HIS A 120 -0.75 -4.05 10.78
C HIS A 120 -1.79 -2.93 10.68
N PHE A 121 -2.38 -2.75 9.49
CA PHE A 121 -3.35 -1.69 9.25
C PHE A 121 -4.46 -2.15 8.30
N PHE A 122 -5.72 -1.91 8.68
CA PHE A 122 -6.89 -2.11 7.83
C PHE A 122 -7.50 -0.76 7.46
N CYS A 123 -7.89 -0.58 6.20
CA CYS A 123 -8.59 0.60 5.74
C CYS A 123 -9.68 0.17 4.77
N SER A 124 -10.94 0.49 5.07
CA SER A 124 -12.08 0.25 4.19
C SER A 124 -12.79 1.58 3.96
N SER A 125 -13.29 1.82 2.75
CA SER A 125 -13.96 3.06 2.34
C SER A 125 -15.43 2.84 2.00
#